data_AF-A0A973XZT8-F1
#
_entry.id   AF-A0A973XZT8-F1
#
_cell.length_a   1.000
_cell.length_b   1.000
_cell.length_c   1.000
_cell.angle_alpha   90.00
_cell.angle_beta   90.00
_cell.angle_gamma   90.00
#
_symmetry.space_group_name_H-M   'P 1'
#
loop_
_entity.id
_entity.type
_entity.pdbx_description
1 polymer ?
#
loop_
_entity_poly.entity_id
_entity_poly.type
_entity_poly.pdbx_seq_one_letter_code
_entity_poly.pdbx_strand_id
1 'polypeptide(L)'
;MRTGTTAITALLLAAALVGCSSGSEENSDAKPKTSAAAPSADTTNAPTAKDVKLEPEWAPKLEATQQDATADCMAPSSTACSEAVERIMTVVRGLDAAIDQSGKRYAQTTAQIVKMQDAEKVYIDEGCAGDPAADDPNSPCTKVVAITVGASTLQMTLITDDLA
;
A
#
# COMPACT_ATOMS: atom_id res chain seq x y z
N MET A 1 24.73 8.07 40.93
CA MET A 1 23.52 7.34 41.37
C MET A 1 22.38 8.33 41.62
N ARG A 2 21.28 8.22 40.87
CA ARG A 2 19.91 8.59 41.27
C ARG A 2 18.97 8.13 40.16
N THR A 3 18.29 7.02 40.40
CA THR A 3 17.26 6.43 39.54
C THR A 3 15.95 7.22 39.67
N GLY A 4 15.25 7.46 38.56
CA GLY A 4 13.91 8.04 38.54
C GLY A 4 12.99 7.22 37.64
N THR A 5 12.08 6.48 38.25
CA THR A 5 11.12 5.57 37.58
C THR A 5 9.74 6.20 37.57
N THR A 6 8.99 6.14 36.45
CA THR A 6 7.50 6.21 36.27
C THR A 6 7.18 6.79 34.87
N ALA A 7 6.08 6.47 34.18
CA ALA A 7 5.10 5.40 34.32
C ALA A 7 4.48 5.09 32.94
N ILE A 8 3.92 3.89 32.75
CA ILE A 8 3.22 3.49 31.52
C ILE A 8 1.74 3.90 31.63
N THR A 9 1.21 4.61 30.64
CA THR A 9 -0.22 4.91 30.54
C THR A 9 -0.79 4.26 29.29
N ALA A 10 -1.38 3.08 29.43
CA ALA A 10 -2.14 2.43 28.38
C ALA A 10 -3.59 2.95 28.40
N LEU A 11 -4.05 3.57 27.30
CA LEU A 11 -5.49 3.74 27.04
C LEU A 11 -5.98 2.63 26.11
N LEU A 12 -6.92 1.86 26.62
CA LEU A 12 -7.77 0.91 25.91
C LEU A 12 -9.22 1.40 25.96
N LEU A 13 -10.09 0.74 25.20
CA LEU A 13 -11.57 0.88 25.15
C LEU A 13 -12.09 2.11 24.37
N ALA A 14 -13.16 2.00 23.57
CA ALA A 14 -13.93 0.81 23.17
C ALA A 14 -14.61 1.02 21.80
N ALA A 15 -14.87 -0.08 21.08
CA ALA A 15 -15.77 -0.10 19.94
C ALA A 15 -17.24 -0.14 20.42
N ALA A 16 -18.12 0.57 19.73
CA ALA A 16 -19.57 0.50 19.93
C ALA A 16 -20.29 0.39 18.58
N LEU A 17 -20.71 -0.84 18.23
CA LEU A 17 -21.64 -1.08 17.12
C LEU A 17 -23.06 -0.82 17.62
N VAL A 18 -23.72 0.21 17.09
CA VAL A 18 -25.14 0.49 17.38
C VAL A 18 -26.00 -0.07 16.24
N GLY A 19 -26.47 -1.30 16.41
CA GLY A 19 -27.54 -1.87 15.59
C GLY A 19 -28.90 -1.35 16.05
N CYS A 20 -29.80 -1.04 15.10
CA CYS A 20 -31.12 -0.47 15.42
C CYS A 20 -32.21 -1.55 15.60
N SER A 21 -33.08 -1.35 16.58
CA SER A 21 -34.24 -2.19 16.95
C SER A 21 -35.34 -2.15 15.86
N SER A 22 -35.93 -3.27 15.43
CA SER A 22 -37.02 -4.08 16.06
C SER A 22 -38.43 -3.48 15.95
N GLY A 23 -39.41 -4.31 15.58
CA GLY A 23 -40.86 -4.03 15.58
C GLY A 23 -41.66 -5.35 15.51
N SER A 24 -42.73 -5.46 16.31
CA SER A 24 -43.46 -6.72 16.62
C SER A 24 -44.96 -6.68 16.25
N GLU A 25 -45.72 -7.72 16.66
CA GLU A 25 -47.18 -8.01 16.56
C GLU A 25 -47.74 -8.41 15.16
N GLU A 26 -48.74 -9.30 14.99
CA GLU A 26 -49.42 -10.30 15.87
C GLU A 26 -50.00 -11.48 15.01
N ASN A 27 -50.37 -12.62 15.64
CA ASN A 27 -51.19 -13.77 15.22
C ASN A 27 -51.90 -13.79 13.84
N SER A 28 -51.82 -14.95 13.16
CA SER A 28 -52.99 -15.72 12.69
C SER A 28 -52.63 -17.14 12.22
N ASP A 29 -53.50 -18.12 12.49
CA ASP A 29 -53.31 -19.55 12.19
C ASP A 29 -54.02 -19.95 10.88
N ALA A 30 -53.27 -20.41 9.87
CA ALA A 30 -53.81 -21.12 8.69
C ALA A 30 -52.72 -21.85 7.88
N LYS A 31 -52.97 -23.14 7.59
CA LYS A 31 -52.20 -24.04 6.70
C LYS A 31 -53.15 -24.58 5.60
N PRO A 32 -52.72 -25.09 4.42
CA PRO A 32 -51.39 -25.15 3.76
C PRO A 32 -51.35 -24.59 2.31
N LYS A 33 -50.17 -24.25 1.78
CA LYS A 33 -49.56 -24.86 0.56
C LYS A 33 -48.30 -24.12 0.08
N THR A 34 -47.60 -24.78 -0.85
CA THR A 34 -46.49 -24.27 -1.67
C THR A 34 -45.16 -24.14 -0.93
N SER A 35 -44.32 -25.17 -1.10
CA SER A 35 -42.88 -25.08 -0.91
C SER A 35 -42.32 -24.14 -1.97
N ALA A 36 -42.27 -22.84 -1.66
CA ALA A 36 -41.44 -21.92 -2.43
C ALA A 36 -39.99 -22.37 -2.26
N ALA A 37 -39.32 -22.73 -3.36
CA ALA A 37 -37.89 -22.90 -3.33
C ALA A 37 -37.30 -21.56 -2.89
N ALA A 38 -36.54 -21.56 -1.78
CA ALA A 38 -35.72 -20.41 -1.45
C ALA A 38 -34.84 -20.10 -2.68
N PRO A 39 -34.68 -18.83 -3.09
CA PRO A 39 -33.69 -18.52 -4.11
C PRO A 39 -32.36 -19.05 -3.60
N SER A 40 -31.72 -19.91 -4.41
CA SER A 40 -30.38 -20.41 -4.11
C SER A 40 -29.53 -19.23 -3.71
N ALA A 41 -28.91 -19.31 -2.53
CA ALA A 41 -28.03 -18.26 -2.04
C ALA A 41 -27.09 -17.86 -3.18
N ASP A 42 -27.04 -16.56 -3.48
CA ASP A 42 -26.13 -16.01 -4.48
C ASP A 42 -24.76 -16.60 -4.18
N THR A 43 -24.33 -17.50 -5.07
CA THR A 43 -23.04 -18.14 -4.94
C THR A 43 -22.07 -17.03 -5.29
N THR A 44 -21.67 -16.31 -4.24
CA THR A 44 -20.73 -15.20 -4.31
C THR A 44 -19.56 -15.73 -5.10
N ASN A 45 -19.43 -15.26 -6.34
CA ASN A 45 -18.34 -15.64 -7.22
C ASN A 45 -17.08 -15.07 -6.57
N ALA A 46 -16.49 -15.85 -5.67
CA ALA A 46 -15.14 -15.62 -5.18
C ALA A 46 -14.29 -15.42 -6.43
N PRO A 47 -13.62 -14.26 -6.61
CA PRO A 47 -12.89 -13.98 -7.82
C PRO A 47 -11.93 -15.14 -8.10
N THR A 48 -12.16 -15.85 -9.20
CA THR A 48 -11.24 -16.88 -9.62
C THR A 48 -9.94 -16.16 -9.95
N ALA A 49 -8.86 -16.51 -9.24
CA ALA A 49 -7.61 -15.73 -9.18
C ALA A 49 -6.82 -15.60 -10.52
N LYS A 50 -7.44 -15.95 -11.65
CA LYS A 50 -6.81 -15.98 -12.97
C LYS A 50 -6.71 -14.61 -13.63
N ASP A 51 -7.60 -13.66 -13.32
CA ASP A 51 -7.68 -12.37 -14.04
C ASP A 51 -7.67 -11.13 -13.15
N VAL A 52 -7.10 -11.22 -11.93
CA VAL A 52 -6.69 -10.00 -11.21
C VAL A 52 -5.62 -9.29 -12.07
N LYS A 53 -5.89 -8.04 -12.45
CA LYS A 53 -4.92 -7.11 -13.02
C LYS A 53 -4.78 -5.92 -12.08
N LEU A 54 -3.55 -5.50 -11.83
CA LEU A 54 -3.24 -4.43 -10.89
C LEU A 54 -2.95 -3.10 -11.62
N GLU A 55 -2.53 -3.14 -12.89
CA GLU A 55 -2.26 -1.98 -13.73
C GLU A 55 -3.36 -0.91 -13.71
N PRO A 56 -4.67 -1.21 -13.87
CA PRO A 56 -5.69 -0.17 -13.98
C PRO A 56 -5.88 0.66 -12.70
N GLU A 57 -5.53 0.11 -11.54
CA GLU A 57 -5.60 0.79 -10.25
C GLU A 57 -4.26 1.44 -9.87
N TRP A 58 -3.14 0.76 -10.16
CA TRP A 58 -1.84 1.11 -9.62
C TRP A 58 -0.96 1.92 -10.57
N ALA A 59 -1.10 1.79 -11.89
CA ALA A 59 -0.35 2.62 -12.83
C ALA A 59 -0.65 4.13 -12.67
N PRO A 60 -1.91 4.60 -12.53
CA PRO A 60 -2.19 6.02 -12.30
C PRO A 60 -1.65 6.53 -10.96
N LYS A 61 -1.64 5.69 -9.92
CA LYS A 61 -1.04 6.04 -8.63
C LYS A 61 0.47 6.21 -8.75
N LEU A 62 1.16 5.28 -9.44
CA LEU A 62 2.59 5.37 -9.69
C LEU A 62 2.95 6.61 -10.51
N GLU A 63 2.21 6.89 -11.58
CA GLU A 63 2.40 8.09 -12.42
C GLU A 63 2.27 9.38 -11.61
N ALA A 64 1.25 9.49 -10.75
CA ALA A 64 1.05 10.65 -9.89
C ALA A 64 2.22 10.89 -8.90
N THR A 65 2.96 9.85 -8.50
CA THR A 65 4.14 10.02 -7.62
C THR A 65 5.39 10.52 -8.34
N GLN A 66 5.51 10.28 -9.65
CA GLN A 66 6.69 10.56 -10.47
C GLN A 66 6.86 12.04 -10.83
N GLN A 67 5.80 12.85 -10.74
CA GLN A 67 5.86 14.27 -11.01
C GLN A 67 6.90 14.94 -10.10
N ASP A 68 7.81 15.68 -10.74
CA ASP A 68 8.94 16.43 -10.20
C ASP A 68 9.95 15.66 -9.32
N ALA A 69 9.68 14.42 -8.91
CA ALA A 69 10.47 13.65 -7.96
C ALA A 69 11.96 13.52 -8.31
N THR A 70 12.29 13.38 -9.61
CA THR A 70 13.70 13.33 -10.07
C THR A 70 14.40 14.70 -9.94
N ALA A 71 13.67 15.80 -10.09
CA ALA A 71 14.19 17.15 -9.88
C ALA A 71 14.29 17.47 -8.37
N ASP A 72 13.26 17.12 -7.59
CA ASP A 72 13.23 17.24 -6.13
C ASP A 72 14.43 16.54 -5.48
N CYS A 73 14.77 15.34 -5.97
CA CYS A 73 15.92 14.55 -5.51
C CYS A 73 17.26 14.83 -6.23
N MET A 74 17.41 15.97 -6.92
CA MET A 74 18.76 16.43 -7.31
C MET A 74 19.61 16.85 -6.11
N ALA A 75 18.98 17.18 -4.98
CA ALA A 75 19.60 17.36 -3.67
C ALA A 75 18.97 16.35 -2.68
N PRO A 76 19.58 15.18 -2.45
CA PRO A 76 19.12 14.19 -1.49
C PRO A 76 18.95 14.72 -0.06
N SER A 77 19.61 15.82 0.32
CA SER A 77 19.39 16.45 1.63
C SER A 77 18.06 17.19 1.76
N SER A 78 17.39 17.48 0.63
CA SER A 78 16.29 18.44 0.60
C SER A 78 14.97 17.89 1.14
N THR A 79 14.16 18.79 1.72
CA THR A 79 12.79 18.46 2.15
C THR A 79 11.96 17.92 0.98
N ALA A 80 12.06 18.55 -0.20
CA ALA A 80 11.35 18.12 -1.41
C ALA A 80 11.71 16.67 -1.79
N CYS A 81 12.99 16.29 -1.72
CA CYS A 81 13.38 14.90 -1.95
C CYS A 81 12.79 13.95 -0.89
N SER A 82 12.85 14.30 0.40
CA SER A 82 12.27 13.46 1.46
C SER A 82 10.75 13.23 1.29
N GLU A 83 10.01 14.27 0.89
CA GLU A 83 8.57 14.21 0.59
C GLU A 83 8.30 13.38 -0.68
N ALA A 84 9.16 13.47 -1.69
CA ALA A 84 9.08 12.63 -2.89
C ALA A 84 9.35 11.14 -2.60
N VAL A 85 10.35 10.85 -1.77
CA VAL A 85 10.65 9.48 -1.31
C VAL A 85 9.47 8.89 -0.54
N GLU A 86 8.94 9.60 0.45
CA GLU A 86 7.78 9.12 1.22
C GLU A 86 6.55 8.88 0.33
N ARG A 87 6.25 9.83 -0.57
CA ARG A 87 5.15 9.74 -1.54
C ARG A 87 5.26 8.52 -2.44
N ILE A 88 6.42 8.32 -3.08
CA ILE A 88 6.68 7.17 -3.95
C ILE A 88 6.59 5.86 -3.16
N MET A 89 7.34 5.76 -2.07
CA MET A 89 7.48 4.50 -1.35
C MET A 89 6.19 4.06 -0.64
N THR A 90 5.30 5.00 -0.33
CA THR A 90 3.94 4.69 0.14
C THR A 90 3.10 4.01 -0.93
N VAL A 91 3.16 4.44 -2.20
CA VAL A 91 2.49 3.76 -3.30
C VAL A 91 3.16 2.41 -3.62
N VAL A 92 4.49 2.34 -3.57
CA VAL A 92 5.26 1.10 -3.78
C VAL A 92 4.87 0.02 -2.76
N ARG A 93 4.83 0.35 -1.46
CA ARG A 93 4.38 -0.56 -0.40
C ARG A 93 2.91 -0.98 -0.57
N GLY A 94 2.07 -0.07 -1.05
CA GLY A 94 0.68 -0.38 -1.38
C GLY A 94 0.56 -1.42 -2.51
N LEU A 95 1.36 -1.27 -3.57
CA LEU A 95 1.41 -2.21 -4.69
C LEU A 95 1.98 -3.58 -4.25
N ASP A 96 3.03 -3.59 -3.42
CA ASP A 96 3.61 -4.81 -2.84
C ASP A 96 2.54 -5.62 -2.08
N ALA A 97 1.79 -4.94 -1.20
CA ALA A 97 0.67 -5.57 -0.48
C ALA A 97 -0.48 -6.03 -1.39
N ALA A 98 -0.72 -5.35 -2.52
CA ALA A 98 -1.72 -5.75 -3.51
C ALA A 98 -1.26 -6.98 -4.33
N ILE A 99 0.04 -7.08 -4.63
CA ILE A 99 0.67 -8.25 -5.25
C ILE A 99 0.51 -9.47 -4.33
N ASP A 100 0.87 -9.36 -3.06
CA ASP A 100 0.69 -10.44 -2.06
C ASP A 100 -0.76 -10.91 -1.96
N GLN A 101 -1.72 -9.98 -1.98
CA GLN A 101 -3.16 -10.29 -1.94
C GLN A 101 -3.72 -10.87 -3.24
N SER A 102 -3.10 -10.59 -4.39
CA SER A 102 -3.58 -11.05 -5.70
C SER A 102 -3.51 -12.57 -5.89
N GLY A 103 -2.62 -13.25 -5.16
CA GLY A 103 -2.28 -14.67 -5.37
C GLY A 103 -1.56 -14.96 -6.69
N LYS A 104 -1.23 -13.93 -7.48
CA LYS A 104 -0.45 -14.00 -8.72
C LYS A 104 1.02 -13.66 -8.47
N ARG A 105 1.89 -14.05 -9.41
CA ARG A 105 3.32 -13.76 -9.37
C ARG A 105 3.67 -12.58 -10.28
N TYR A 106 3.97 -11.42 -9.69
CA TYR A 106 4.44 -10.23 -10.38
C TYR A 106 5.98 -10.18 -10.37
N ALA A 107 6.61 -11.05 -11.17
CA ALA A 107 8.04 -11.36 -11.01
C ALA A 107 8.98 -10.18 -11.28
N GLN A 108 8.70 -9.35 -12.29
CA GLN A 108 9.54 -8.18 -12.59
C GLN A 108 9.23 -7.02 -11.64
N THR A 109 7.95 -6.85 -11.31
CA THR A 109 7.46 -5.79 -10.42
C THR A 109 8.00 -5.97 -9.00
N THR A 110 7.86 -7.15 -8.39
CA THR A 110 8.44 -7.44 -7.06
C THR A 110 9.97 -7.27 -7.07
N ALA A 111 10.66 -7.68 -8.13
CA ALA A 111 12.11 -7.48 -8.23
C ALA A 111 12.52 -6.00 -8.34
N GLN A 112 11.63 -5.13 -8.84
CA GLN A 112 11.85 -3.69 -8.86
C GLN A 112 11.47 -3.03 -7.52
N ILE A 113 10.38 -3.48 -6.86
CA ILE A 113 9.98 -3.06 -5.52
C ILE A 113 11.13 -3.25 -4.52
N VAL A 114 11.76 -4.42 -4.50
CA VAL A 114 12.88 -4.71 -3.59
C VAL A 114 14.03 -3.72 -3.76
N LYS A 115 14.42 -3.37 -4.99
CA LYS A 115 15.48 -2.36 -5.23
C LYS A 115 15.11 -0.97 -4.71
N MET A 116 13.84 -0.61 -4.80
CA MET A 116 13.34 0.67 -4.29
C MET A 116 13.30 0.68 -2.76
N GLN A 117 12.90 -0.43 -2.13
CA GLN A 117 12.95 -0.63 -0.68
C GLN A 117 14.39 -0.64 -0.14
N ASP A 118 15.34 -1.27 -0.85
CA ASP A 118 16.77 -1.24 -0.52
C ASP A 118 17.34 0.19 -0.60
N ALA A 119 16.92 0.97 -1.61
CA ALA A 119 17.33 2.37 -1.76
C ALA A 119 16.72 3.28 -0.69
N GLU A 120 15.44 3.09 -0.35
CA GLU A 120 14.78 3.77 0.77
C GLU A 120 15.47 3.45 2.09
N LYS A 121 15.82 2.19 2.31
CA LYS A 121 16.56 1.77 3.50
C LYS A 121 17.91 2.49 3.61
N VAL A 122 18.69 2.59 2.53
CA VAL A 122 19.95 3.37 2.55
C VAL A 122 19.67 4.84 2.85
N TYR A 123 18.64 5.44 2.23
CA TYR A 123 18.29 6.85 2.44
C TYR A 123 17.94 7.15 3.92
N ILE A 124 17.27 6.21 4.59
CA ILE A 124 16.90 6.32 6.01
C ILE A 124 18.08 5.99 6.93
N ASP A 125 18.79 4.87 6.70
CA ASP A 125 19.88 4.39 7.56
C ASP A 125 21.07 5.38 7.61
N GLU A 126 21.37 6.03 6.47
CA GLU A 126 22.45 7.04 6.35
C GLU A 126 21.99 8.45 6.80
N GLY A 127 20.70 8.63 7.15
CA GLY A 127 20.19 9.90 7.67
C GLY A 127 20.13 11.04 6.63
N CYS A 128 19.94 10.72 5.35
CA CYS A 128 20.14 11.65 4.24
C CYS A 128 19.28 12.92 4.33
N ALA A 129 18.03 12.82 4.77
CA ALA A 129 17.11 13.95 4.85
C ALA A 129 17.61 15.00 5.86
N GLY A 130 17.98 16.19 5.35
CA GLY A 130 18.49 17.31 6.14
C GLY A 130 20.00 17.29 6.42
N ASP A 131 20.76 16.29 5.96
CA ASP A 131 22.23 16.29 6.04
C ASP A 131 22.86 16.87 4.76
N PRO A 132 23.56 18.02 4.80
CA PRO A 132 24.26 18.56 3.62
C PRO A 132 25.32 17.63 3.01
N ALA A 133 25.81 16.62 3.73
CA ALA A 133 26.72 15.61 3.17
C ALA A 133 25.98 14.59 2.26
N ALA A 134 24.65 14.54 2.29
CA ALA A 134 23.82 13.73 1.40
C ALA A 134 23.91 14.18 -0.08
N ASP A 135 24.26 15.46 -0.32
CA ASP A 135 24.37 16.05 -1.65
C ASP A 135 25.74 15.83 -2.33
N ASP A 136 26.71 15.21 -1.65
CA ASP A 136 27.97 14.81 -2.29
C ASP A 136 27.70 13.70 -3.33
N PRO A 137 28.23 13.77 -4.57
CA PRO A 137 27.98 12.78 -5.61
C PRO A 137 28.54 11.37 -5.31
N ASN A 138 29.39 11.23 -4.29
CA ASN A 138 29.90 9.95 -3.78
C ASN A 138 29.14 9.48 -2.52
N SER A 139 28.19 10.27 -2.02
CA SER A 139 27.36 9.92 -0.87
C SER A 139 26.47 8.70 -1.18
N PRO A 140 26.27 7.77 -0.23
CA PRO A 140 25.31 6.68 -0.40
C PRO A 140 23.87 7.19 -0.63
N CYS A 141 23.56 8.42 -0.22
CA CYS A 141 22.26 9.09 -0.43
C CYS A 141 21.89 9.28 -1.90
N THR A 142 22.87 9.34 -2.81
CA THR A 142 22.65 9.40 -4.27
C THR A 142 21.85 8.21 -4.81
N LYS A 143 21.81 7.08 -4.09
CA LYS A 143 20.96 5.92 -4.44
C LYS A 143 19.47 6.22 -4.44
N VAL A 144 19.02 7.36 -3.90
CA VAL A 144 17.63 7.82 -3.97
C VAL A 144 17.08 7.88 -5.42
N VAL A 145 17.97 8.03 -6.42
CA VAL A 145 17.62 7.91 -7.85
C VAL A 145 16.95 6.58 -8.21
N ALA A 146 17.25 5.49 -7.50
CA ALA A 146 16.62 4.20 -7.70
C ALA A 146 15.15 4.16 -7.24
N ILE A 147 14.73 5.11 -6.39
CA ILE A 147 13.33 5.33 -5.98
C ILE A 147 12.62 6.16 -7.05
N THR A 148 13.20 7.31 -7.44
CA THR A 148 12.54 8.25 -8.36
C THR A 148 12.40 7.70 -9.78
N VAL A 149 13.47 7.14 -10.35
CA VAL A 149 13.44 6.44 -11.65
C VAL A 149 12.82 5.04 -11.52
N GLY A 150 12.85 4.47 -10.31
CA GLY A 150 12.24 3.19 -10.00
C GLY A 150 10.73 3.18 -10.21
N ALA A 151 10.03 4.26 -9.86
CA ALA A 151 8.58 4.36 -10.02
C ALA A 151 8.12 4.25 -11.49
N SER A 152 8.82 4.90 -12.43
CA SER A 152 8.56 4.77 -13.87
C SER A 152 8.85 3.35 -14.38
N THR A 153 9.93 2.74 -13.88
CA THR A 153 10.28 1.35 -14.20
C THR A 153 9.21 0.39 -13.70
N LEU A 154 8.69 0.64 -12.50
CA LEU A 154 7.70 -0.18 -11.82
C LEU A 154 6.36 -0.22 -12.56
N GLN A 155 5.94 0.91 -13.14
CA GLN A 155 4.77 1.00 -14.01
C GLN A 155 4.92 0.10 -15.25
N MET A 156 6.09 0.10 -15.89
CA MET A 156 6.37 -0.74 -17.06
C MET A 156 6.44 -2.23 -16.72
N THR A 157 7.04 -2.59 -15.57
CA THR A 157 7.06 -3.99 -15.12
C THR A 157 5.68 -4.50 -14.73
N LEU A 158 4.84 -3.64 -14.12
CA LEU A 158 3.47 -3.96 -13.75
C LEU A 158 2.62 -4.30 -14.97
N ILE A 159 2.67 -3.47 -16.01
CA ILE A 159 2.01 -3.75 -17.31
C ILE A 159 2.51 -5.08 -17.89
N THR A 160 3.82 -5.35 -17.80
CA THR A 160 4.42 -6.56 -18.36
C THR A 160 3.98 -7.82 -17.63
N ASP A 161 3.99 -7.81 -16.29
CA ASP A 161 3.54 -8.93 -15.45
C ASP A 161 2.01 -9.15 -15.57
N ASP A 162 1.20 -8.10 -15.78
CA ASP A 162 -0.25 -8.21 -16.04
C ASP A 162 -0.62 -8.78 -17.43
N LEU A 163 0.37 -8.98 -18.30
CA LEU A 163 0.22 -9.55 -19.65
C LEU A 163 0.85 -10.95 -19.79
N ALA A 164 1.47 -11.47 -18.73
CA ALA A 164 2.20 -12.75 -18.70
C ALA A 164 1.34 -13.95 -18.22
#